data_AF-A0A0Q5I0F0-F1
#
_entry.id   AF-A0A0Q5I0F0-F1
#
_cell.length_a   1.000
_cell.length_b   1.000
_cell.length_c   1.000
_cell.angle_alpha   90.00
_cell.angle_beta   90.00
_cell.angle_gamma   90.00
#
_symmetry.space_group_name_H-M   'P 1'
#
loop_
_entity.id
_entity.type
_entity.pdbx_description
1 polymer ?
#
loop_
_entity_poly.entity_id
_entity_poly.type
_entity_poly.pdbx_seq_one_letter_code
_entity_poly.pdbx_strand_id
1 'polypeptide(L)'
;MQLHERFRTLRADTGFRLKDLALHCDLSVPYLSDLERGRTQPSLQSLEALARAYNLTVQQLLSGVDGYGAATTADSLPTGLAALIADPVLGADLTPDWVQTLARIELRGKRPRDKESWYEIWRHLRRVMV
;
A
#
# COMPACT_ATOMS: atom_id res chain seq x y z
N MET A 1 -8.12 5.80 5.47
CA MET A 1 -8.83 5.03 6.52
C MET A 1 -7.94 3.88 6.94
N GLN A 2 -7.86 3.59 8.25
CA GLN A 2 -7.04 2.50 8.75
C GLN A 2 -7.74 1.13 8.61
N LEU A 3 -6.96 0.05 8.59
CA LEU A 3 -7.49 -1.31 8.36
C LEU A 3 -8.51 -1.76 9.41
N HIS A 4 -8.27 -1.45 10.68
CA HIS A 4 -9.18 -1.80 11.77
C HIS A 4 -10.53 -1.05 11.66
N GLU A 5 -10.52 0.19 11.19
CA GLU A 5 -11.72 0.98 10.92
C GLU A 5 -12.53 0.35 9.79
N ARG A 6 -11.87 -0.11 8.72
CA ARG A 6 -12.50 -0.83 7.61
C ARG A 6 -13.27 -2.06 8.08
N PHE A 7 -12.69 -2.88 8.96
CA PHE A 7 -13.37 -4.05 9.52
C PHE A 7 -14.62 -3.67 10.30
N ARG A 8 -14.52 -2.65 11.15
CA ARG A 8 -15.65 -2.17 11.95
C ARG A 8 -16.77 -1.62 11.08
N THR A 9 -16.43 -0.86 10.03
CA THR A 9 -17.40 -0.31 9.08
C THR A 9 -18.11 -1.42 8.32
N LEU A 10 -17.38 -2.38 7.74
CA LEU A 10 -17.98 -3.52 7.03
C LEU A 10 -18.95 -4.30 7.93
N ARG A 11 -18.57 -4.56 9.18
CA ARG A 11 -19.44 -5.27 10.13
C ARG A 11 -20.70 -4.46 10.46
N ALA A 12 -20.57 -3.15 10.61
CA ALA A 12 -21.70 -2.27 10.89
C ALA A 12 -22.66 -2.19 9.71
N ASP A 13 -22.14 -2.09 8.49
CA ASP A 13 -22.93 -1.98 7.25
C ASP A 13 -23.72 -3.25 6.96
N THR A 14 -23.19 -4.43 7.30
CA THR A 14 -23.92 -5.71 7.17
C THR A 14 -24.83 -6.02 8.36
N GLY A 15 -24.80 -5.21 9.43
CA GLY A 15 -25.60 -5.43 10.64
C GLY A 15 -25.15 -6.62 11.48
N PHE A 16 -23.96 -7.18 11.24
CA PHE A 16 -23.47 -8.33 12.01
C PHE A 16 -23.10 -7.94 13.45
N ARG A 17 -23.50 -8.77 14.41
CA ARG A 17 -22.86 -8.74 15.73
C ARG A 17 -21.52 -9.45 15.64
N LEU A 18 -20.56 -9.08 16.48
CA LEU A 18 -19.23 -9.71 16.51
C LEU A 18 -19.30 -11.24 16.62
N LYS A 19 -20.23 -11.77 17.42
CA LYS A 19 -20.46 -13.21 17.58
C LYS A 19 -20.96 -13.90 16.31
N ASP A 20 -21.74 -13.20 15.49
CA ASP A 20 -22.33 -13.76 14.27
C ASP A 20 -21.25 -13.79 13.18
N LEU A 21 -20.48 -12.70 13.06
CA LEU A 21 -19.31 -12.66 12.18
C LEU A 21 -18.26 -13.70 12.56
N ALA A 22 -17.93 -13.82 13.86
CA ALA A 22 -16.99 -14.81 14.38
C ALA A 22 -17.32 -16.23 13.91
N LEU A 23 -18.58 -16.62 14.05
CA LEU A 23 -19.05 -17.92 13.58
C LEU A 23 -18.96 -18.04 12.05
N HIS A 24 -19.29 -16.97 11.32
CA HIS A 24 -19.31 -16.97 9.87
C HIS A 24 -17.92 -17.04 9.23
N CYS A 25 -16.91 -16.42 9.83
CA CYS A 25 -15.53 -16.44 9.35
C CYS A 25 -14.63 -17.46 10.06
N ASP A 26 -15.18 -18.28 10.97
CA ASP A 26 -14.43 -19.23 11.80
C ASP A 26 -13.26 -18.58 12.56
N LEU A 27 -13.53 -17.43 13.20
CA LEU A 27 -12.57 -16.69 14.03
C LEU A 27 -13.15 -16.46 15.43
N SER A 28 -12.29 -16.22 16.42
CA SER A 28 -12.77 -15.96 17.78
C SER A 28 -13.29 -14.53 17.94
N VAL A 29 -14.35 -14.36 18.74
CA VAL A 29 -14.89 -13.03 19.08
C VAL A 29 -13.84 -12.09 19.69
N PRO A 30 -12.97 -12.53 20.64
CA PRO A 30 -11.91 -11.68 21.16
C PRO A 30 -10.94 -11.20 20.08
N TYR A 31 -10.58 -12.08 19.14
CA TYR A 31 -9.68 -11.74 18.04
C TYR A 31 -10.29 -10.69 17.10
N LEU A 32 -11.55 -10.87 16.67
CA LEU A 32 -12.25 -9.87 15.87
C LEU A 32 -12.39 -8.52 16.61
N SER A 33 -12.64 -8.58 17.91
CA SER A 33 -12.72 -7.42 18.80
C SER A 33 -11.38 -6.67 18.86
N ASP A 34 -10.26 -7.38 18.96
CA ASP A 34 -8.92 -6.77 18.94
C ASP A 34 -8.55 -6.24 17.56
N LEU A 35 -8.96 -6.92 16.49
CA LEU A 35 -8.81 -6.45 15.12
C LEU A 35 -9.54 -5.12 14.88
N GLU A 36 -10.81 -5.00 15.25
CA GLU A 36 -11.60 -3.77 15.09
C GLU A 36 -11.09 -2.60 15.96
N ARG A 37 -10.28 -2.89 16.99
CA ARG A 37 -9.62 -1.88 17.84
C ARG A 37 -8.18 -1.60 17.43
N GLY A 38 -7.66 -2.28 16.41
CA GLY A 38 -6.26 -2.14 15.96
C GLY A 38 -5.22 -2.64 16.97
N ARG A 39 -5.61 -3.51 17.91
CA ARG A 39 -4.70 -4.08 18.93
C ARG A 39 -3.86 -5.26 18.41
N THR A 40 -4.29 -5.86 17.31
CA THR A 40 -3.60 -6.95 16.65
C THR A 40 -3.66 -6.78 15.14
N GLN A 41 -2.71 -7.38 14.43
CA GLN A 41 -2.69 -7.40 12.97
C GLN A 41 -3.25 -8.73 12.46
N PRO A 42 -4.04 -8.71 11.38
CA PRO A 42 -4.58 -9.93 10.81
C PRO A 42 -3.50 -10.70 10.05
N SER A 43 -3.57 -12.04 10.11
CA SER A 43 -2.83 -12.88 9.17
C SER A 43 -3.48 -12.84 7.78
N LEU A 44 -2.77 -13.29 6.74
CA LEU A 44 -3.35 -13.45 5.41
C LEU A 44 -4.56 -14.39 5.43
N GLN A 45 -4.47 -15.51 6.15
CA GLN A 45 -5.57 -16.46 6.31
C GLN A 45 -6.80 -15.82 6.96
N SER A 46 -6.59 -14.97 7.97
CA SER A 46 -7.67 -14.22 8.62
C SER A 46 -8.30 -13.19 7.68
N LEU A 47 -7.50 -12.51 6.86
CA LEU A 47 -7.99 -11.60 5.82
C LEU A 47 -8.84 -12.32 4.78
N GLU A 48 -8.40 -13.49 4.33
CA GLU A 48 -9.18 -14.32 3.39
C GLU A 48 -10.50 -14.80 4.00
N ALA A 49 -10.48 -15.24 5.26
CA ALA A 49 -11.68 -15.67 5.97
C ALA A 49 -12.70 -14.53 6.10
N LEU A 50 -12.23 -13.33 6.48
CA LEU A 50 -13.07 -12.12 6.55
C LEU A 50 -13.59 -11.71 5.17
N ALA A 51 -12.75 -11.71 4.14
CA ALA A 51 -13.16 -11.36 2.78
C ALA A 51 -14.27 -12.30 2.29
N ARG A 52 -14.10 -13.62 2.47
CA ARG A 52 -15.13 -14.62 2.14
C ARG A 52 -16.43 -14.39 2.92
N ALA A 53 -16.34 -14.10 4.22
CA ALA A 53 -17.50 -13.82 5.07
C ALA A 53 -18.31 -12.58 4.62
N TYR A 54 -17.67 -11.62 3.96
CA TYR A 54 -18.34 -10.47 3.35
C TYR A 54 -18.66 -10.64 1.86
N ASN A 55 -18.39 -11.81 1.29
CA ASN A 55 -18.49 -12.07 -0.14
C ASN A 55 -17.66 -11.09 -1.00
N LEU A 56 -16.45 -10.77 -0.52
CA LEU A 56 -15.46 -9.90 -1.14
C LEU A 56 -14.19 -10.68 -1.47
N THR A 57 -13.40 -10.15 -2.40
CA THR A 57 -11.97 -10.50 -2.52
C THR A 57 -11.14 -9.76 -1.46
N VAL A 58 -9.95 -10.28 -1.13
CA VAL A 58 -9.02 -9.58 -0.22
C VAL A 58 -8.68 -8.18 -0.74
N GLN A 59 -8.50 -8.03 -2.05
CA GLN A 59 -8.24 -6.73 -2.68
C GLN A 59 -9.40 -5.74 -2.48
N GLN A 60 -10.65 -6.18 -2.64
CA GLN A 60 -11.83 -5.32 -2.37
C GLN A 60 -11.97 -4.99 -0.88
N LEU A 61 -11.68 -5.95 0.00
CA LEU A 61 -11.68 -5.72 1.44
C LEU A 61 -10.68 -4.61 1.82
N LEU A 62 -9.49 -4.64 1.22
CA LEU A 62 -8.40 -3.69 1.45
C LEU A 62 -8.52 -2.38 0.65
N SER A 63 -9.47 -2.28 -0.27
CA SER A 63 -9.66 -1.06 -1.06
C SER A 63 -9.97 0.15 -0.18
N GLY A 64 -9.29 1.28 -0.45
CA GLY A 64 -9.44 2.51 0.34
C GLY A 64 -8.83 2.45 1.75
N VAL A 65 -8.07 1.40 2.08
CA VAL A 65 -7.27 1.31 3.30
C VAL A 65 -5.88 1.89 3.07
N ASP A 66 -5.45 2.77 3.96
CA ASP A 66 -4.13 3.40 3.90
C ASP A 66 -3.04 2.31 3.97
N GLY A 67 -2.11 2.33 3.02
CA GLY A 67 -1.03 1.34 2.93
C GLY A 67 -1.36 0.01 2.24
N TYR A 68 -2.63 -0.25 1.87
CA TYR A 68 -3.05 -1.49 1.18
C TYR A 68 -3.83 -1.29 -0.12
N GLY A 69 -4.12 -0.05 -0.49
CA GLY A 69 -4.58 0.28 -1.84
C GLY A 69 -3.54 -0.11 -2.89
N ALA A 70 -3.93 -0.04 -4.17
CA ALA A 70 -2.96 -0.09 -5.25
C ALA A 70 -1.95 1.03 -5.00
N ALA A 71 -0.82 0.69 -4.38
CA ALA A 71 0.45 1.30 -4.66
C ALA A 71 0.72 0.99 -6.14
N THR A 72 -0.03 1.63 -7.03
CA THR A 72 0.59 2.18 -8.21
C THR A 72 1.76 2.93 -7.62
N THR A 73 2.98 2.54 -7.98
CA THR A 73 4.25 3.09 -7.52
C THR A 73 4.31 4.63 -7.61
N ALA A 74 3.31 5.25 -8.24
CA ALA A 74 2.98 6.67 -8.29
C ALA A 74 2.57 7.32 -6.95
N ASP A 75 1.82 6.67 -6.07
CA ASP A 75 1.14 7.38 -4.93
C ASP A 75 2.02 7.60 -3.69
N SER A 76 3.30 7.26 -3.79
CA SER A 76 4.33 7.80 -2.89
C SER A 76 5.67 7.85 -3.62
N LEU A 77 5.68 8.47 -4.80
CA LEU A 77 6.93 8.86 -5.43
C LEU A 77 7.73 9.71 -4.42
N PRO A 78 9.01 9.41 -4.19
CA PRO A 78 9.87 10.25 -3.37
C PRO A 78 9.78 11.70 -3.88
N THR A 79 9.64 12.68 -2.97
CA THR A 79 9.43 14.09 -3.33
C THR A 79 10.47 14.58 -4.33
N GLY A 80 11.75 14.18 -4.19
CA GLY A 80 12.80 14.50 -5.15
C GLY A 80 12.62 13.83 -6.52
N LEU A 81 12.10 12.60 -6.59
CA LEU A 81 11.84 11.92 -7.86
C LEU A 81 10.63 12.53 -8.57
N ALA A 82 9.58 12.88 -7.83
CA ALA A 82 8.43 13.62 -8.36
C ALA A 82 8.87 14.99 -8.93
N ALA A 83 9.75 15.71 -8.22
CA ALA A 83 10.30 16.97 -8.69
C ALA A 83 11.19 16.81 -9.94
N LEU A 84 11.87 15.67 -10.11
CA LEU A 84 12.63 15.37 -11.32
C LEU A 84 11.71 15.10 -12.52
N ILE A 85 10.63 14.33 -12.34
CA ILE A 85 9.65 14.03 -13.40
C ILE A 85 8.96 15.31 -13.89
N ALA A 86 8.66 16.24 -12.97
CA ALA A 86 8.03 17.52 -13.30
C ALA A 86 8.98 18.54 -13.99
N ASP A 87 10.30 18.28 -14.00
CA ASP A 87 11.27 19.19 -14.59
C ASP A 87 11.35 18.97 -16.11
N PRO A 88 11.01 19.97 -16.94
CA PRO A 88 10.97 19.81 -18.40
C PRO A 88 12.36 19.65 -19.03
N VAL A 89 13.44 19.97 -18.31
CA VAL A 89 14.82 19.87 -18.81
C VAL A 89 15.46 18.57 -18.35
N LEU A 90 15.39 18.27 -17.04
CA LEU A 90 16.04 17.09 -16.46
C LEU A 90 15.21 15.81 -16.63
N GLY A 91 13.88 15.94 -16.66
CA GLY A 91 12.92 14.85 -16.76
C GLY A 91 12.62 14.39 -18.19
N ALA A 92 13.07 15.13 -19.22
CA ALA A 92 12.66 14.93 -20.61
C ALA A 92 12.94 13.52 -21.15
N ASP A 93 14.04 12.91 -20.70
CA ASP A 93 14.48 11.58 -21.13
C ASP A 93 14.02 10.45 -20.17
N LEU A 94 13.28 10.76 -19.10
CA LEU A 94 12.82 9.77 -18.14
C LEU A 94 11.59 9.03 -18.66
N THR A 95 11.82 7.87 -19.25
CA THR A 95 10.73 6.95 -19.64
C THR A 95 9.99 6.41 -18.40
N PRO A 96 8.72 5.97 -18.55
CA PRO A 96 7.96 5.34 -17.45
C PRO A 96 8.68 4.17 -16.77
N ASP A 97 9.43 3.36 -17.52
CA ASP A 97 10.18 2.21 -16.98
C ASP A 97 11.33 2.65 -16.07
N TRP A 98 12.03 3.72 -16.45
CA TRP A 98 13.05 4.35 -15.60
C TRP A 98 12.43 4.93 -14.32
N VAL A 99 11.26 5.55 -14.40
CA VAL A 99 10.56 6.06 -13.20
C VAL A 99 10.24 4.92 -12.23
N GLN A 100 9.73 3.80 -12.71
CA GLN A 100 9.46 2.62 -11.87
C GLN A 100 10.75 2.03 -11.28
N THR A 101 11.83 2.00 -12.05
CA THR A 101 13.14 1.52 -11.59
C THR A 101 13.68 2.40 -10.47
N LEU A 102 13.71 3.71 -10.68
CA LEU A 102 14.18 4.69 -9.70
C LEU A 102 13.34 4.68 -8.43
N ALA A 103 12.01 4.58 -8.55
CA ALA A 103 11.10 4.55 -7.40
C ALA A 103 11.39 3.41 -6.41
N ARG A 104 12.04 2.32 -6.85
CA ARG A 104 12.39 1.17 -6.02
C ARG A 104 13.78 1.27 -5.36
N ILE A 105 14.59 2.26 -5.74
CA ILE A 105 15.98 2.37 -5.27
C ILE A 105 16.03 2.99 -3.87
N GLU A 106 16.79 2.34 -2.98
CA GLU A 106 17.17 2.87 -1.67
C GLU A 106 18.68 2.81 -1.50
N LEU A 107 19.31 3.95 -1.22
CA LEU A 107 20.75 4.05 -1.02
C LEU A 107 21.06 3.98 0.48
N ARG A 108 21.59 2.83 0.92
CA ARG A 108 21.94 2.59 2.34
C ARG A 108 20.77 2.87 3.28
N GLY A 109 19.56 2.43 2.90
CA GLY A 109 18.33 2.63 3.65
C GLY A 109 17.80 4.07 3.67
N LYS A 110 18.37 4.97 2.86
CA LYS A 110 17.90 6.34 2.69
C LYS A 110 17.59 6.63 1.23
N ARG A 111 16.56 7.45 1.00
CA ARG A 111 16.20 7.92 -0.33
C ARG A 111 16.79 9.31 -0.58
N PRO A 112 17.24 9.60 -1.81
CA PRO A 112 17.65 10.95 -2.18
C PRO A 112 16.50 11.94 -1.97
N ARG A 113 16.84 13.12 -1.43
CA ARG A 113 15.87 14.15 -1.07
C ARG A 113 15.49 15.04 -2.25
N ASP A 114 16.46 15.36 -3.10
CA ASP A 114 16.34 16.39 -4.14
C ASP A 114 16.42 15.80 -5.55
N LYS A 115 15.86 16.51 -6.53
CA LYS A 115 15.78 16.06 -7.93
C LYS A 115 17.16 15.88 -8.59
N GLU A 116 18.14 16.70 -8.24
CA GLU A 116 19.50 16.62 -8.78
C GLU A 116 20.17 15.30 -8.38
N SER A 117 19.94 14.86 -7.13
CA SER A 117 20.47 13.58 -6.66
C SER A 117 19.83 12.40 -7.38
N TRP A 118 18.52 12.48 -7.64
CA TRP A 118 17.81 11.48 -8.44
C TRP A 118 18.30 11.43 -9.89
N TYR A 119 18.57 12.59 -10.49
CA TYR A 119 19.09 12.72 -11.85
C TYR A 119 20.48 12.11 -11.99
N GLU A 120 21.39 12.35 -11.03
CA GLU A 120 22.73 11.76 -11.07
C GLU A 120 22.68 10.22 -10.99
N ILE A 121 21.82 9.67 -10.12
CA ILE A 121 21.62 8.22 -10.05
C ILE A 121 21.14 7.66 -11.38
N TRP A 122 20.11 8.27 -11.97
CA TRP A 122 19.60 7.87 -13.27
C TRP A 122 20.67 7.96 -14.36
N ARG A 123 21.42 9.06 -14.42
CA ARG A 123 22.49 9.29 -15.39
C ARG A 123 23.59 8.24 -15.28
N HIS A 124 23.97 7.87 -14.07
CA HIS A 124 24.95 6.81 -13.82
C HIS A 124 24.42 5.44 -14.25
N LEU A 125 23.19 5.08 -13.88
CA LEU A 125 22.59 3.80 -14.25
C LEU A 125 22.42 3.67 -15.76
N ARG A 126 21.95 4.74 -16.44
CA ARG A 126 21.81 4.79 -17.90
C ARG A 126 23.15 4.59 -18.62
N ARG A 127 24.27 5.04 -18.05
CA ARG A 127 25.62 4.86 -18.62
C ARG A 127 26.21 3.47 -18.41
N VAL A 128 25.76 2.76 -17.37
CA VAL A 128 26.28 1.42 -17.02
C VAL A 128 25.48 0.31 -17.71
N MET A 129 24.20 0.57 -18.00
CA MET A 129 23.25 -0.40 -18.54
C MET A 129 23.02 -0.28 -20.06
N VAL A 130 23.84 0.52 -20.75
CA VAL A 130 23.86 0.73 -22.21
C VAL A 130 25.27 0.50 -22.73
#